data_AF-A0A5C6LV04-F1
#
_entry.id   AF-A0A5C6LV04-F1
#
_cell.length_a   1.000
_cell.length_b   1.000
_cell.length_c   1.000
_cell.angle_alpha   90.00
_cell.angle_beta   90.00
_cell.angle_gamma   90.00
#
_symmetry.space_group_name_H-M   'P 1'
#
loop_
_entity.id
_entity.type
_entity.pdbx_description
1 polymer ?
#
loop_
_entity_poly.entity_id
_entity_poly.type
_entity_poly.pdbx_seq_one_letter_code
_entity_poly.pdbx_strand_id
1 'polypeptide(L)'
;MKAFLIIALLFLFTPTQAQQNNISSIKASYDPGAIAELYDRIPLGLEFKYENGQTRKTEGYLQGPYRWRNIKISSSNGSIQNGYLLVNRQQLASQQYIIELTISVPESATPITTKLELPHLTGIRFNHYADSLKRGFRFYLNVEGTFTSGKVYPLDTATIKFETNAGKLLGQDLLLNSNDGTTRSITVTAVNKNDPGMSVTSTIPVKQLSDQ
;
A
#
# COMPACT_ATOMS: atom_id res chain seq x y z
N MET A 1 -64.99 42.61 14.44
CA MET A 1 -63.55 42.75 14.16
C MET A 1 -62.72 41.79 15.01
N LYS A 2 -62.85 40.46 14.84
CA LYS A 2 -61.99 39.46 15.52
C LYS A 2 -61.70 38.20 14.69
N ALA A 3 -62.23 38.11 13.46
CA ALA A 3 -62.11 36.91 12.62
C ALA A 3 -61.00 36.99 11.55
N PHE A 4 -60.29 38.12 11.43
CA PHE A 4 -59.28 38.31 10.36
C PHE A 4 -57.83 38.05 10.78
N LEU A 5 -57.59 37.63 12.02
CA LEU A 5 -56.22 37.53 12.58
C LEU A 5 -55.66 36.11 12.69
N ILE A 6 -56.39 35.09 12.23
CA ILE A 6 -55.94 33.68 12.32
C ILE A 6 -55.38 33.16 10.97
N ILE A 7 -55.66 33.84 9.86
CA ILE A 7 -55.21 33.38 8.52
C ILE A 7 -53.76 33.80 8.19
N ALA A 8 -53.20 34.77 8.93
CA ALA A 8 -51.86 35.29 8.65
C ALA A 8 -50.69 34.45 9.19
N LEU A 9 -50.94 33.40 10.00
CA LEU A 9 -49.87 32.60 10.63
C LEU A 9 -49.52 31.29 9.89
N LEU A 10 -50.22 30.96 8.79
CA LEU A 10 -50.03 29.68 8.09
C LEU A 10 -49.04 29.72 6.91
N PHE A 11 -48.40 30.85 6.63
CA PHE A 11 -47.50 31.03 5.47
C PHE A 11 -45.99 31.06 5.79
N LEU A 12 -45.57 30.74 7.01
CA LEU A 12 -44.14 30.77 7.39
C LEU A 12 -43.42 29.42 7.35
N PHE A 13 -44.02 28.39 6.75
CA PHE A 13 -43.30 27.17 6.41
C PHE A 13 -42.87 27.20 4.94
N THR A 14 -41.96 28.11 4.61
CA THR A 14 -41.14 27.89 3.42
C THR A 14 -40.29 26.65 3.72
N PRO A 15 -40.36 25.58 2.90
CA PRO A 15 -39.32 24.57 2.98
C PRO A 15 -38.04 25.31 2.63
N THR A 16 -37.17 25.55 3.62
CA THR A 16 -35.76 25.82 3.36
C THR A 16 -35.30 24.69 2.47
N GLN A 17 -35.21 24.94 1.16
CA GLN A 17 -34.42 24.08 0.29
C GLN A 17 -33.04 24.12 0.93
N ALA A 18 -32.68 23.02 1.59
CA ALA A 18 -31.33 22.84 2.08
C ALA A 18 -30.44 23.06 0.87
N GLN A 19 -29.71 24.18 0.86
CA GLN A 19 -28.83 24.54 -0.23
C GLN A 19 -27.94 23.32 -0.47
N GLN A 20 -28.12 22.69 -1.63
CA GLN A 20 -27.45 21.46 -1.98
C GLN A 20 -25.99 21.84 -2.19
N ASN A 21 -25.23 21.71 -1.11
CA ASN A 21 -23.87 22.14 -1.04
C ASN A 21 -23.06 21.17 -1.90
N ASN A 22 -22.57 21.64 -3.04
CA ASN A 22 -21.86 20.78 -3.98
C ASN A 22 -20.49 20.40 -3.42
N ILE A 23 -20.01 19.24 -3.85
CA ILE A 23 -18.66 18.78 -3.52
C ILE A 23 -17.69 19.48 -4.47
N SER A 24 -16.74 20.23 -3.92
CA SER A 24 -15.69 20.91 -4.67
C SER A 24 -14.50 20.00 -4.95
N SER A 25 -14.16 19.08 -4.03
CA SER A 25 -13.13 18.07 -4.25
C SER A 25 -13.27 16.86 -3.33
N ILE A 26 -12.66 15.75 -3.75
CA ILE A 26 -12.50 14.55 -2.92
C ILE A 26 -11.01 14.22 -2.84
N LYS A 27 -10.49 14.08 -1.63
CA LYS A 27 -9.14 13.57 -1.39
C LYS A 27 -9.23 12.14 -0.88
N ALA A 28 -8.53 11.23 -1.53
CA ALA A 28 -8.30 9.89 -1.01
C ALA A 28 -7.03 9.83 -0.17
N SER A 29 -7.05 9.02 0.87
CA SER A 29 -5.86 8.64 1.63
C SER A 29 -6.01 7.21 2.17
N TYR A 30 -4.92 6.65 2.66
CA TYR A 30 -4.90 5.39 3.38
C TYR A 30 -4.49 5.60 4.83
N ASP A 31 -4.77 4.62 5.69
CA ASP A 31 -4.35 4.64 7.09
C ASP A 31 -2.81 4.55 7.20
N PRO A 32 -2.12 5.58 7.73
CA PRO A 32 -0.66 5.56 7.86
C PRO A 32 -0.15 4.50 8.84
N GLY A 33 -1.00 4.04 9.76
CA GLY A 33 -0.72 2.93 10.67
C GLY A 33 -0.79 1.55 10.00
N ALA A 34 -1.37 1.46 8.80
CA ALA A 34 -1.32 0.25 8.01
C ALA A 34 0.08 0.02 7.41
N ILE A 35 0.40 -1.24 7.13
CA ILE A 35 1.63 -1.64 6.42
C ILE A 35 1.31 -1.74 4.92
N ALA A 36 0.95 -0.60 4.32
CA ALA A 36 0.61 -0.49 2.91
C ALA A 36 1.77 -0.89 1.97
N GLU A 37 3.00 -0.90 2.50
CA GLU A 37 4.21 -1.35 1.83
C GLU A 37 4.17 -2.85 1.49
N LEU A 38 3.56 -3.67 2.37
CA LEU A 38 3.60 -5.14 2.28
C LEU A 38 2.23 -5.78 2.08
N TYR A 39 1.16 -5.25 2.68
CA TYR A 39 -0.15 -5.89 2.67
C TYR A 39 -1.07 -5.36 1.57
N ASP A 40 -1.79 -6.27 0.92
CA ASP A 40 -2.66 -5.93 -0.21
C ASP A 40 -3.97 -5.28 0.22
N ARG A 41 -4.40 -5.51 1.47
CA ARG A 41 -5.63 -4.95 2.02
C ARG A 41 -5.31 -3.75 2.89
N ILE A 42 -5.70 -2.56 2.43
CA ILE A 42 -5.33 -1.28 3.00
C ILE A 42 -6.60 -0.51 3.39
N PRO A 43 -6.73 0.00 4.63
CA PRO A 43 -7.83 0.88 4.98
C PRO A 43 -7.79 2.17 4.15
N LEU A 44 -8.91 2.50 3.51
CA LEU A 44 -9.13 3.63 2.62
C LEU A 44 -10.09 4.63 3.26
N GLY A 45 -9.91 5.91 2.93
CA GLY A 45 -10.67 7.01 3.49
C GLY A 45 -10.77 8.14 2.49
N LEU A 46 -11.96 8.74 2.44
CA LEU A 46 -12.25 9.87 1.57
C LEU A 46 -12.60 11.09 2.41
N GLU A 47 -11.98 12.22 2.07
CA GLU A 47 -12.31 13.53 2.59
C GLU A 47 -13.01 14.33 1.48
N PHE A 48 -14.27 14.65 1.71
CA PHE A 48 -15.12 15.46 0.83
C PHE A 48 -15.03 16.91 1.27
N LYS A 49 -14.54 17.78 0.39
CA LYS A 49 -14.59 19.23 0.58
C LYS A 49 -15.77 19.78 -0.20
N TYR A 50 -16.55 20.64 0.44
CA TYR A 50 -17.72 21.25 -0.16
C TYR A 50 -17.45 22.72 -0.54
N GLU A 51 -18.27 23.28 -1.41
CA GLU A 51 -18.14 24.68 -1.86
C GLU A 51 -18.28 25.70 -0.73
N ASN A 52 -19.12 25.42 0.27
CA ASN A 52 -19.24 26.28 1.46
C ASN A 52 -18.08 26.14 2.48
N GLY A 53 -17.03 25.38 2.14
CA GLY A 53 -15.86 25.16 3.01
C GLY A 53 -16.03 24.05 4.05
N GLN A 54 -17.21 23.42 4.16
CA GLN A 54 -17.39 22.25 5.03
C GLN A 54 -16.56 21.07 4.51
N THR A 55 -16.17 20.21 5.46
CA THR A 55 -15.48 18.95 5.16
C THR A 55 -16.23 17.80 5.82
N ARG A 56 -16.44 16.70 5.08
CA ARG A 56 -16.92 15.43 5.63
C ARG A 56 -15.93 14.33 5.33
N LYS A 57 -15.83 13.37 6.23
CA LYS A 57 -14.94 12.22 6.13
C LYS A 57 -15.74 10.93 6.16
N THR A 58 -15.22 9.90 5.51
CA THR A 58 -15.78 8.56 5.60
C THR A 58 -15.60 7.95 6.98
N GLU A 59 -16.49 7.05 7.34
CA GLU A 59 -16.30 6.12 8.45
C GLU A 59 -15.09 5.19 8.21
N GLY A 60 -14.70 4.42 9.23
CA GLY A 60 -13.48 3.61 9.19
C GLY A 60 -12.29 4.40 9.73
N TYR A 61 -11.14 4.36 9.07
CA TYR A 61 -9.91 4.93 9.63
C TYR A 61 -9.99 6.46 9.82
N LEU A 62 -10.73 7.19 8.97
CA LEU A 62 -10.90 8.64 9.12
C LEU A 62 -11.90 9.03 10.21
N GLN A 63 -12.61 8.05 10.79
CA GLN A 63 -13.56 8.23 11.90
C GLN A 63 -14.66 9.28 11.61
N GLY A 64 -15.02 9.45 10.34
CA GLY A 64 -16.05 10.40 9.92
C GLY A 64 -17.46 9.80 9.89
N PRO A 65 -18.49 10.65 9.76
CA PRO A 65 -19.89 10.20 9.74
C PRO A 65 -20.37 9.73 8.36
N TYR A 66 -19.60 9.96 7.28
CA TYR A 66 -20.03 9.63 5.92
C TYR A 66 -19.94 8.11 5.69
N ARG A 67 -21.08 7.47 5.39
CA ARG A 67 -21.17 6.00 5.32
C ARG A 67 -20.72 5.45 3.98
N TRP A 68 -19.93 4.37 3.98
CA TRP A 68 -19.44 3.72 2.74
C TRP A 68 -20.55 3.19 1.85
N ARG A 69 -21.66 2.74 2.44
CA ARG A 69 -22.84 2.26 1.70
C ARG A 69 -23.46 3.32 0.76
N ASN A 70 -23.17 4.61 1.01
CA ASN A 70 -23.66 5.71 0.19
C ASN A 70 -22.71 6.07 -0.96
N ILE A 71 -21.59 5.36 -1.10
CA ILE A 71 -20.53 5.67 -2.06
C ILE A 71 -20.45 4.54 -3.07
N LYS A 72 -20.57 4.87 -4.36
CA LYS A 72 -20.14 3.99 -5.44
C LYS A 72 -18.74 4.39 -5.83
N ILE A 73 -17.81 3.44 -5.82
CA ILE A 73 -16.41 3.70 -6.12
C ILE A 73 -15.87 2.62 -7.03
N SER A 74 -15.19 3.03 -8.09
CA SER A 74 -14.35 2.15 -8.91
C SER A 74 -12.89 2.55 -8.74
N SER A 75 -12.00 1.58 -8.97
CA SER A 75 -10.56 1.75 -8.88
C SER A 75 -9.88 1.29 -10.16
N SER A 76 -8.82 1.98 -10.55
CA SER A 76 -7.91 1.52 -11.61
C SER A 76 -7.07 0.30 -11.18
N ASN A 77 -7.02 -0.03 -9.89
CA ASN A 77 -6.24 -1.13 -9.35
C ASN A 77 -7.02 -1.91 -8.28
N GLY A 78 -7.24 -3.19 -8.54
CA GLY A 78 -7.91 -4.08 -7.59
C GLY A 78 -9.36 -3.66 -7.32
N SER A 79 -9.79 -3.71 -6.05
CA SER A 79 -11.18 -3.47 -5.67
C SER A 79 -11.31 -2.71 -4.36
N ILE A 80 -12.46 -2.06 -4.16
CA ILE A 80 -12.76 -1.34 -2.92
C ILE A 80 -14.06 -1.85 -2.35
N GLN A 81 -14.05 -2.15 -1.05
CA GLN A 81 -15.24 -2.58 -0.32
C GLN A 81 -15.20 -2.07 1.12
N ASN A 82 -16.27 -1.37 1.53
CA ASN A 82 -16.49 -0.93 2.91
C ASN A 82 -15.27 -0.22 3.55
N GLY A 83 -14.62 0.68 2.80
CA GLY A 83 -13.46 1.42 3.28
C GLY A 83 -12.16 0.63 3.32
N TYR A 84 -12.07 -0.47 2.58
CA TYR A 84 -10.83 -1.19 2.34
C TYR A 84 -10.55 -1.26 0.85
N LEU A 85 -9.33 -0.94 0.48
CA LEU A 85 -8.75 -1.16 -0.83
C LEU A 85 -8.04 -2.51 -0.81
N LEU A 86 -8.38 -3.39 -1.75
CA LEU A 86 -7.62 -4.60 -2.05
C LEU A 86 -6.82 -4.34 -3.32
N VAL A 87 -5.50 -4.36 -3.21
CA VAL A 87 -4.55 -3.97 -4.26
C VAL A 87 -4.08 -5.18 -5.05
N ASN A 88 -3.88 -5.01 -6.36
CA ASN A 88 -3.06 -5.90 -7.17
C ASN A 88 -1.66 -5.27 -7.33
N ARG A 89 -0.67 -5.76 -6.57
CA ARG A 89 0.68 -5.17 -6.53
C ARG A 89 1.43 -5.25 -7.84
N GLN A 90 1.26 -6.33 -8.60
CA GLN A 90 1.91 -6.48 -9.91
C GLN A 90 1.39 -5.44 -10.89
N GLN A 91 0.07 -5.23 -10.93
CA GLN A 91 -0.55 -4.17 -11.73
C GLN A 91 -0.19 -2.77 -11.18
N LEU A 92 -0.08 -2.61 -9.86
CA LEU A 92 0.21 -1.32 -9.25
C LEU A 92 1.61 -0.80 -9.65
N ALA A 93 2.58 -1.70 -9.77
CA ALA A 93 3.92 -1.35 -10.23
C ALA A 93 3.92 -0.78 -11.66
N SER A 94 3.11 -1.34 -12.57
CA SER A 94 2.99 -0.80 -13.94
C SER A 94 2.27 0.55 -13.99
N GLN A 95 1.45 0.85 -12.97
CA GLN A 95 0.73 2.12 -12.80
C GLN A 95 1.54 3.18 -12.02
N GLN A 96 2.85 2.96 -11.83
CA GLN A 96 3.71 3.88 -11.07
C GLN A 96 3.18 4.15 -9.67
N TYR A 97 2.53 3.15 -9.06
CA TYR A 97 1.99 3.20 -7.70
C TYR A 97 0.90 4.27 -7.47
N ILE A 98 0.32 4.79 -8.55
CA ILE A 98 -0.79 5.74 -8.52
C ILE A 98 -2.08 5.01 -8.90
N ILE A 99 -3.07 5.09 -8.00
CA ILE A 99 -4.40 4.53 -8.19
C ILE A 99 -5.35 5.68 -8.48
N GLU A 100 -6.09 5.58 -9.58
CA GLU A 100 -7.18 6.48 -9.91
C GLU A 100 -8.47 5.90 -9.35
N LEU A 101 -9.20 6.73 -8.60
CA LEU A 101 -10.47 6.39 -7.99
C LEU A 101 -11.55 7.25 -8.60
N THR A 102 -12.61 6.62 -9.12
CA THR A 102 -13.80 7.33 -9.61
C THR A 102 -14.93 7.12 -8.61
N ILE A 103 -15.40 8.23 -8.02
CA ILE A 103 -16.35 8.25 -6.92
C ILE A 103 -17.67 8.84 -7.40
N SER A 104 -18.78 8.14 -7.15
CA SER A 104 -20.13 8.64 -7.34
C SER A 104 -20.89 8.62 -6.02
N VAL A 105 -21.50 9.76 -5.69
CA VAL A 105 -22.23 9.98 -4.44
C VAL A 105 -23.54 10.71 -4.71
N PRO A 106 -24.56 10.57 -3.84
CA PRO A 106 -25.87 11.19 -4.06
C PRO A 106 -25.83 12.72 -4.17
N GLU A 107 -24.84 13.37 -3.55
CA GLU A 107 -24.70 14.82 -3.55
C GLU A 107 -24.03 15.38 -4.82
N SER A 108 -23.59 14.53 -5.76
CA SER A 108 -22.95 14.95 -7.01
C SER A 108 -23.61 14.31 -8.22
N ALA A 109 -23.97 15.12 -9.22
CA ALA A 109 -24.58 14.64 -10.47
C ALA A 109 -23.58 13.85 -11.33
N THR A 110 -22.31 14.21 -11.28
CA THR A 110 -21.24 13.56 -12.05
C THR A 110 -20.25 12.85 -11.12
N PRO A 111 -19.65 11.73 -11.56
CA PRO A 111 -18.55 11.13 -10.82
C PRO A 111 -17.36 12.09 -10.69
N ILE A 112 -16.65 12.00 -9.56
CA ILE A 112 -15.46 12.79 -9.26
C ILE A 112 -14.27 11.84 -9.22
N THR A 113 -13.18 12.19 -9.89
CA THR A 113 -11.94 11.40 -9.89
C THR A 113 -10.94 11.97 -8.89
N THR A 114 -10.23 11.10 -8.18
CA THR A 114 -9.10 11.47 -7.33
C THR A 114 -7.97 10.45 -7.46
N LYS A 115 -6.76 10.82 -7.04
CA LYS A 115 -5.58 9.97 -7.09
C LYS A 115 -5.15 9.58 -5.68
N LEU A 116 -4.72 8.33 -5.54
CA LEU A 116 -4.12 7.77 -4.34
C LEU A 116 -2.76 7.19 -4.71
N GLU A 117 -1.68 7.77 -4.18
CA GLU A 117 -0.35 7.19 -4.30
C GLU A 117 -0.09 6.26 -3.11
N LEU A 118 0.35 5.03 -3.41
CA LEU A 118 0.74 4.05 -2.40
C LEU A 118 2.27 3.99 -2.26
N PRO A 119 2.78 3.64 -1.07
CA PRO A 119 4.20 3.58 -0.85
C PRO A 119 4.82 2.45 -1.67
N HIS A 120 6.01 2.70 -2.19
CA HIS A 120 6.69 1.77 -3.08
C HIS A 120 8.18 1.72 -2.81
N LEU A 121 8.80 0.66 -3.31
CA LEU A 121 10.20 0.35 -3.06
C LEU A 121 11.09 1.36 -3.78
N THR A 122 12.05 1.94 -3.06
CA THR A 122 13.06 2.86 -3.59
C THR A 122 14.46 2.23 -3.62
N GLY A 123 14.67 1.15 -2.86
CA GLY A 123 15.91 0.40 -2.88
C GLY A 123 15.83 -0.89 -2.06
N ILE A 124 16.80 -1.76 -2.29
CA ILE A 124 16.96 -3.03 -1.56
C ILE A 124 18.40 -3.19 -1.08
N ARG A 125 18.58 -3.92 0.03
CA ARG A 125 19.89 -4.28 0.55
C ARG A 125 19.87 -5.64 1.23
N PHE A 126 20.99 -6.34 1.22
CA PHE A 126 21.19 -7.47 2.12
C PHE A 126 21.40 -6.99 3.55
N ASN A 127 20.79 -7.68 4.52
CA ASN A 127 21.03 -7.50 5.95
C ASN A 127 21.33 -8.86 6.60
N HIS A 128 22.46 -9.45 6.23
CA HIS A 128 22.86 -10.78 6.66
C HIS A 128 23.08 -10.83 8.18
N TYR A 129 22.56 -11.88 8.82
CA TYR A 129 22.70 -12.11 10.27
C TYR A 129 24.04 -12.77 10.66
N ALA A 130 24.83 -13.21 9.69
CA ALA A 130 26.11 -13.87 9.91
C ALA A 130 27.12 -13.46 8.84
N ASP A 131 28.37 -13.28 9.25
CA ASP A 131 29.47 -12.87 8.38
C ASP A 131 29.96 -13.99 7.47
N SER A 132 29.57 -15.24 7.74
CA SER A 132 29.98 -16.38 6.93
C SER A 132 28.97 -17.52 6.94
N LEU A 133 28.93 -18.25 5.82
CA LEU A 133 28.13 -19.44 5.63
C LEU A 133 28.85 -20.68 6.16
N LYS A 134 28.14 -21.56 6.85
CA LYS A 134 28.62 -22.89 7.24
C LYS A 134 28.11 -23.95 6.26
N ARG A 135 28.99 -24.81 5.78
CA ARG A 135 28.64 -25.93 4.89
C ARG A 135 27.65 -26.89 5.58
N GLY A 136 26.67 -27.38 4.84
CA GLY A 136 25.61 -28.26 5.35
C GLY A 136 24.52 -27.56 6.17
N PHE A 137 24.63 -26.25 6.42
CA PHE A 137 23.61 -25.47 7.12
C PHE A 137 22.90 -24.50 6.17
N ARG A 138 21.62 -24.25 6.47
CA ARG A 138 20.85 -23.22 5.77
C ARG A 138 21.31 -21.85 6.23
N PHE A 139 21.59 -20.98 5.27
CA PHE A 139 21.94 -19.59 5.49
C PHE A 139 20.80 -18.72 4.98
N TYR A 140 20.07 -18.07 5.90
CA TYR A 140 18.94 -17.23 5.55
C TYR A 140 19.41 -15.93 4.88
N LEU A 141 18.92 -15.67 3.68
CA LEU A 141 19.22 -14.49 2.88
C LEU A 141 18.22 -13.38 3.20
N ASN A 142 18.52 -12.61 4.24
CA ASN A 142 17.70 -11.48 4.61
C ASN A 142 17.92 -10.30 3.66
N VAL A 143 16.85 -9.86 3.00
CA VAL A 143 16.83 -8.68 2.15
C VAL A 143 15.80 -7.72 2.71
N GLU A 144 16.19 -6.47 2.85
CA GLU A 144 15.29 -5.39 3.28
C GLU A 144 15.02 -4.45 2.12
N GLY A 145 13.82 -3.91 2.11
CA GLY A 145 13.38 -2.87 1.19
C GLY A 145 13.18 -1.54 1.91
N THR A 146 13.71 -0.46 1.31
CA THR A 146 13.39 0.92 1.71
C THR A 146 12.23 1.41 0.86
N PHE A 147 11.23 2.03 1.48
CA PHE A 147 10.03 2.51 0.78
C PHE A 147 9.96 4.03 0.74
N THR A 148 9.16 4.60 -0.16
CA THR A 148 8.91 6.05 -0.25
C THR A 148 8.29 6.65 1.01
N SER A 149 7.66 5.82 1.86
CA SER A 149 7.20 6.22 3.20
C SER A 149 8.34 6.41 4.21
N GLY A 150 9.59 6.08 3.85
CA GLY A 150 10.75 6.07 4.74
C GLY A 150 10.87 4.82 5.60
N LYS A 151 9.88 3.91 5.55
CA LYS A 151 9.92 2.65 6.30
C LYS A 151 10.87 1.65 5.63
N VAL A 152 11.43 0.76 6.44
CA VAL A 152 12.27 -0.35 6.00
C VAL A 152 11.64 -1.65 6.48
N TYR A 153 11.42 -2.58 5.56
CA TYR A 153 10.79 -3.87 5.87
C TYR A 153 11.54 -5.04 5.23
N PRO A 154 11.51 -6.23 5.86
CA PRO A 154 12.01 -7.44 5.23
C PRO A 154 11.18 -7.76 3.99
N LEU A 155 11.86 -8.18 2.93
CA LEU A 155 11.26 -8.67 1.70
C LEU A 155 11.40 -10.19 1.65
N ASP A 156 10.43 -10.85 1.04
CA ASP A 156 10.40 -12.30 0.88
C ASP A 156 10.46 -12.69 -0.60
N THR A 157 10.34 -14.00 -0.84
CA THR A 157 10.32 -14.55 -2.20
C THR A 157 9.07 -14.21 -3.00
N ALA A 158 8.04 -13.56 -2.44
CA ALA A 158 6.94 -13.03 -3.25
C ALA A 158 7.42 -11.84 -4.09
N THR A 159 8.33 -11.03 -3.54
CA THR A 159 8.83 -9.79 -4.17
C THR A 159 10.24 -9.93 -4.75
N ILE A 160 11.07 -10.80 -4.17
CA ILE A 160 12.48 -10.97 -4.54
C ILE A 160 12.71 -12.30 -5.26
N LYS A 161 13.54 -12.26 -6.30
CA LYS A 161 14.17 -13.43 -6.91
C LYS A 161 15.63 -13.48 -6.47
N PHE A 162 16.07 -14.62 -5.98
CA PHE A 162 17.48 -14.86 -5.66
C PHE A 162 18.19 -15.59 -6.80
N GLU A 163 19.44 -15.23 -7.00
CA GLU A 163 20.39 -15.90 -7.89
C GLU A 163 21.70 -16.13 -7.14
N THR A 164 22.42 -17.20 -7.46
CA THR A 164 23.68 -17.51 -6.81
C THR A 164 24.65 -18.20 -7.76
N ASN A 165 25.96 -17.99 -7.56
CA ASN A 165 26.99 -18.65 -8.34
C ASN A 165 27.36 -20.05 -7.81
N ALA A 166 26.98 -20.40 -6.57
CA ALA A 166 27.30 -21.67 -5.95
C ALA A 166 26.29 -22.04 -4.85
N GLY A 167 26.18 -23.33 -4.54
CA GLY A 167 25.18 -23.85 -3.61
C GLY A 167 23.78 -23.92 -4.22
N LYS A 168 22.78 -24.17 -3.37
CA LYS A 168 21.39 -24.34 -3.76
C LYS A 168 20.50 -23.34 -3.02
N LEU A 169 19.66 -22.63 -3.76
CA LEU A 169 18.60 -21.79 -3.21
C LEU A 169 17.38 -22.64 -2.84
N LEU A 170 16.87 -22.45 -1.64
CA LEU A 170 15.69 -23.11 -1.08
C LEU A 170 14.76 -22.02 -0.53
N GLY A 171 14.01 -21.37 -1.43
CA GLY A 171 13.26 -20.16 -1.09
C GLY A 171 14.22 -19.02 -0.75
N GLN A 172 14.22 -18.61 0.52
CA GLN A 172 15.10 -17.55 1.04
C GLN A 172 16.35 -18.10 1.73
N ASP A 173 16.56 -19.42 1.71
CA ASP A 173 17.76 -20.05 2.26
C ASP A 173 18.77 -20.39 1.16
N LEU A 174 20.06 -20.16 1.44
CA LEU A 174 21.18 -20.69 0.67
C LEU A 174 21.77 -21.90 1.40
N LEU A 175 21.97 -23.00 0.68
CA LEU A 175 22.61 -24.21 1.21
C LEU A 175 23.82 -24.59 0.36
N LEU A 176 25.00 -24.57 0.97
CA LEU A 176 26.20 -25.17 0.41
C LEU A 176 26.33 -26.62 0.90
N ASN A 177 26.70 -27.55 0.01
CA ASN A 177 26.86 -28.96 0.35
C ASN A 177 27.92 -29.14 1.46
N SER A 178 27.69 -30.06 2.40
CA SER A 178 28.64 -30.36 3.48
C SER A 178 30.01 -30.83 2.97
N ASN A 179 30.04 -31.50 1.82
CA ASN A 179 31.24 -32.10 1.24
C ASN A 179 31.95 -31.17 0.24
N ASP A 180 31.48 -29.92 0.09
CA ASP A 180 32.16 -28.92 -0.74
C ASP A 180 33.50 -28.53 -0.11
N GLY A 181 34.62 -28.87 -0.76
CA GLY A 181 35.97 -28.57 -0.24
C GLY A 181 36.61 -27.31 -0.85
N THR A 182 35.99 -26.69 -1.84
CA THR A 182 36.66 -25.74 -2.75
C THR A 182 36.08 -24.33 -2.69
N THR A 183 34.78 -24.19 -2.42
CA THR A 183 34.10 -22.90 -2.39
C THR A 183 34.56 -22.09 -1.18
N ARG A 184 35.10 -20.90 -1.44
CA ARG A 184 35.59 -19.98 -0.39
C ARG A 184 34.66 -18.80 -0.15
N SER A 185 33.88 -18.42 -1.15
CA SER A 185 32.84 -17.40 -1.06
C SER A 185 31.73 -17.72 -2.05
N ILE A 186 30.54 -17.23 -1.77
CA ILE A 186 29.37 -17.36 -2.63
C ILE A 186 28.84 -15.97 -2.92
N THR A 187 28.66 -15.65 -4.20
CA THR A 187 27.99 -14.45 -4.64
C THR A 187 26.50 -14.73 -4.76
N VAL A 188 25.69 -13.91 -4.10
CA VAL A 188 24.23 -13.96 -4.17
C VAL A 188 23.71 -12.62 -4.67
N THR A 189 22.79 -12.67 -5.61
CA THR A 189 22.08 -11.50 -6.14
C THR A 189 20.62 -11.58 -5.73
N ALA A 190 20.09 -10.49 -5.19
CA ALA A 190 18.66 -10.29 -4.99
C ALA A 190 18.14 -9.32 -6.06
N VAL A 191 17.08 -9.71 -6.77
CA VAL A 191 16.46 -8.94 -7.85
C VAL A 191 14.99 -8.73 -7.52
N ASN A 192 14.51 -7.48 -7.59
CA ASN A 192 13.08 -7.20 -7.47
C ASN A 192 12.34 -7.75 -8.71
N LYS A 193 11.29 -8.54 -8.47
CA LYS A 193 10.49 -9.15 -9.54
C LYS A 193 9.69 -8.15 -10.37
N ASN A 194 9.30 -7.03 -9.76
CA ASN A 194 8.53 -5.98 -10.43
C ASN A 194 9.40 -4.95 -11.14
N ASP A 195 10.68 -4.85 -10.76
CA ASP A 195 11.68 -3.98 -11.38
C ASP A 195 13.05 -4.69 -11.39
N PRO A 196 13.38 -5.42 -12.48
CA PRO A 196 14.67 -6.11 -12.59
C PRO A 196 15.89 -5.18 -12.55
N GLY A 197 15.73 -3.88 -12.80
CA GLY A 197 16.80 -2.88 -12.65
C GLY A 197 17.20 -2.67 -11.19
N MET A 198 16.28 -2.94 -10.25
CA MET A 198 16.54 -2.90 -8.83
C MET A 198 17.10 -4.25 -8.36
N SER A 199 18.43 -4.32 -8.32
CA SER A 199 19.17 -5.50 -7.86
C SER A 199 20.28 -5.12 -6.89
N VAL A 200 20.63 -6.05 -6.01
CA VAL A 200 21.77 -5.92 -5.09
C VAL A 200 22.52 -7.25 -5.01
N THR A 201 23.84 -7.18 -4.94
CA THR A 201 24.72 -8.33 -4.84
C THR A 201 25.45 -8.32 -3.52
N SER A 202 25.65 -9.50 -2.92
CA SER A 202 26.50 -9.70 -1.76
C SER A 202 27.40 -10.92 -1.96
N THR A 203 28.64 -10.79 -1.53
CA THR A 203 29.60 -11.91 -1.48
C THR A 203 29.68 -12.40 -0.05
N ILE A 204 29.25 -13.62 0.19
CA ILE A 204 29.20 -14.27 1.51
C ILE A 204 30.42 -15.20 1.62
N PRO A 205 31.36 -14.95 2.56
CA PRO A 205 32.43 -15.88 2.86
C PRO A 205 31.91 -17.25 3.31
N VAL A 206 32.57 -18.32 2.92
CA VAL A 206 32.32 -19.66 3.48
C VAL A 206 33.29 -19.87 4.63
N LYS A 207 32.77 -20.23 5.80
CA LYS A 207 33.58 -20.53 6.97
C LYS A 207 34.53 -21.68 6.64
N GLN A 208 35.82 -21.42 6.73
CA GLN A 208 36.82 -22.48 6.74
C GLN A 208 36.86 -23.06 8.16
N LEU A 209 37.20 -24.34 8.31
CA LEU A 209 37.45 -24.88 9.65
C LEU A 209 38.48 -23.99 10.36
N SER A 210 38.38 -23.86 11.68
CA SER A 210 39.41 -23.16 12.47
C SER A 210 40.76 -23.73 12.08
N ASP A 211 41.75 -22.88 11.83
CA ASP A 211 43.14 -23.31 11.93
C ASP A 211 43.25 -24.01 13.29
N GLN A 212 43.59 -25.29 13.26
CA GLN A 212 43.72 -26.13 14.45
C GLN A 212 44.91 -25.67 15.29
#